data_AF-A0A807ZNH0-F1
#
_entry.id   AF-A0A807ZNH0-F1
#
_cell.length_a   1.000
_cell.length_b   1.000
_cell.length_c   1.000
_cell.angle_alpha   90.00
_cell.angle_beta   90.00
_cell.angle_gamma   90.00
#
_symmetry.space_group_name_H-M   'P 1'
#
loop_
_entity.id
_entity.type
_entity.pdbx_description
1 polymer ?
#
loop_
_entity_poly.entity_id
_entity_poly.type
_entity_poly.pdbx_seq_one_letter_code
_entity_poly.pdbx_strand_id
1 'polypeptide(L)'
;MQHRNCHHDFEYSNRLINTGIGTEEFFKAIEKVLPPVVSRAELARLTGGLISAKTLSNEDALRKGPRERVRAGSKVGYTRASAMAYLRKKLSLLYIDR
;
A
#
# COMPACT_ATOMS: atom_id res chain seq x y z
N MET A 1 -19.98 -24.76 -16.05
CA MET A 1 -20.13 -24.42 -14.62
C MET A 1 -18.92 -23.57 -14.24
N GLN A 2 -18.95 -22.30 -13.81
CA GLN A 2 -19.98 -21.36 -13.37
C GLN A 2 -19.68 -19.98 -13.98
N HIS A 3 -20.60 -19.44 -14.77
CA HIS A 3 -20.59 -18.03 -15.22
C HIS A 3 -21.28 -17.17 -14.15
N ARG A 4 -20.62 -16.88 -13.02
CA ARG A 4 -21.14 -15.96 -11.99
C ARG A 4 -20.00 -15.35 -11.16
N ASN A 5 -19.19 -14.46 -11.72
CA ASN A 5 -18.16 -13.77 -10.92
C ASN A 5 -17.94 -12.28 -11.23
N CYS A 6 -18.54 -11.68 -12.26
CA CYS A 6 -18.26 -10.27 -12.61
C CYS A 6 -19.08 -9.26 -11.79
N HIS A 7 -20.35 -9.55 -11.49
CA HIS A 7 -21.23 -8.63 -10.79
C HIS A 7 -20.85 -8.47 -9.31
N HIS A 8 -20.39 -9.55 -8.65
CA HIS A 8 -20.09 -9.51 -7.21
C HIS A 8 -18.83 -8.67 -6.91
N ASP A 9 -17.81 -8.77 -7.77
CA ASP A 9 -16.59 -7.97 -7.66
C ASP A 9 -16.89 -6.46 -7.79
N PHE A 10 -17.82 -6.09 -8.69
CA PHE A 10 -18.22 -4.70 -8.90
C PHE A 10 -18.97 -4.12 -7.70
N GLU A 11 -19.93 -4.86 -7.14
CA GLU A 11 -20.69 -4.43 -5.95
C GLU A 11 -19.77 -4.24 -4.73
N TYR A 12 -18.78 -5.12 -4.55
CA TYR A 12 -17.80 -5.01 -3.46
C TYR A 12 -16.92 -3.77 -3.59
N SER A 13 -16.37 -3.51 -4.78
CA SER A 13 -15.55 -2.32 -5.04
C SER A 13 -16.32 -1.02 -4.83
N ASN A 14 -17.56 -0.94 -5.32
CA ASN A 14 -18.44 0.21 -5.07
C ASN A 14 -18.69 0.41 -3.58
N ARG A 15 -18.93 -0.68 -2.84
CA ARG A 15 -19.12 -0.60 -1.38
C ARG A 15 -17.90 -0.02 -0.67
N LEU A 16 -16.68 -0.44 -1.04
CA LEU A 16 -15.43 0.08 -0.46
C LEU A 16 -15.23 1.57 -0.76
N ILE A 17 -15.55 1.99 -1.98
CA ILE A 17 -15.48 3.41 -2.37
C ILE A 17 -16.50 4.23 -1.56
N ASN A 18 -17.72 3.72 -1.42
CA ASN A 18 -18.77 4.38 -0.63
C ASN A 18 -18.43 4.46 0.87
N THR A 19 -17.65 3.52 1.41
CA THR A 19 -17.12 3.60 2.79
C THR A 19 -15.86 4.46 2.91
N GLY A 20 -15.38 5.04 1.81
CA GLY A 20 -14.23 5.93 1.77
C GLY A 20 -12.88 5.23 1.62
N ILE A 21 -12.82 3.90 1.51
CA ILE A 21 -11.57 3.14 1.37
C ILE A 21 -11.00 3.35 -0.04
N GLY A 22 -9.71 3.68 -0.12
CA GLY A 22 -9.05 3.98 -1.40
C GLY A 22 -9.32 5.38 -1.95
N THR A 23 -10.09 6.20 -1.25
CA THR A 23 -10.28 7.63 -1.60
C THR A 23 -9.06 8.47 -1.23
N GLU A 24 -9.00 9.69 -1.76
CA GLU A 24 -7.93 10.64 -1.43
C GLU A 24 -7.87 10.96 0.08
N GLU A 25 -9.03 11.13 0.74
CA GLU A 25 -9.10 11.42 2.17
C GLU A 25 -8.59 10.26 3.03
N PHE A 26 -8.81 9.02 2.59
CA PHE A 26 -8.22 7.83 3.20
C PHE A 26 -6.68 7.86 3.13
N PHE A 27 -6.11 8.16 1.95
CA PHE A 27 -4.65 8.26 1.82
C PHE A 27 -4.08 9.44 2.61
N LYS A 28 -4.77 10.58 2.66
CA LYS A 28 -4.37 11.72 3.50
C LYS A 28 -4.35 11.37 4.98
N ALA A 29 -5.31 10.57 5.46
CA ALA A 29 -5.32 10.12 6.85
C ALA A 29 -4.08 9.27 7.18
N ILE A 30 -3.67 8.36 6.28
CA ILE A 30 -2.43 7.59 6.41
C ILE A 30 -1.20 8.50 6.36
N GLU A 31 -1.17 9.47 5.44
CA GLU A 31 -0.05 10.39 5.28
C GLU A 31 0.22 11.21 6.55
N LYS A 32 -0.84 11.65 7.24
CA LYS A 32 -0.75 12.40 8.50
C LYS A 32 -0.07 11.63 9.63
N VAL A 33 -0.26 10.31 9.69
CA VAL A 33 0.33 9.48 10.76
C VAL A 33 1.72 8.95 10.41
N LEU A 34 2.13 9.01 9.14
CA LEU A 34 3.44 8.53 8.71
C LEU A 34 4.56 9.46 9.21
N PRO A 35 5.62 8.93 9.83
CA PRO A 35 6.81 9.72 10.14
C PRO A 35 7.51 10.20 8.84
N PRO A 36 8.39 11.23 8.92
CA PRO A 36 9.15 11.70 7.74
C PRO A 36 9.95 10.60 7.05
N VAL A 37 10.46 9.64 7.84
CA VAL A 37 11.11 8.40 7.37
C VAL A 37 10.44 7.22 8.06
N VAL A 38 9.96 6.25 7.26
CA VAL A 38 9.30 5.04 7.76
C VAL A 38 10.16 3.81 7.46
N SER A 39 10.48 3.01 8.48
CA SER A 39 11.23 1.77 8.26
C SER A 39 10.34 0.69 7.64
N ARG A 40 10.93 -0.36 7.04
CA ARG A 40 10.16 -1.53 6.56
C ARG A 40 9.30 -2.16 7.67
N ALA A 41 9.85 -2.29 8.87
CA ALA A 41 9.15 -2.86 10.02
C ALA A 41 7.99 -1.98 10.46
N GLU A 42 8.21 -0.66 10.50
CA GLU A 42 7.17 0.29 10.89
C GLU A 42 6.06 0.39 9.85
N LEU A 43 6.39 0.37 8.56
CA LEU A 43 5.39 0.36 7.49
C LEU A 43 4.54 -0.93 7.54
N ALA A 44 5.14 -2.07 7.87
CA ALA A 44 4.41 -3.31 8.09
C ALA A 44 3.47 -3.22 9.30
N ARG A 45 3.91 -2.60 10.40
CA ARG A 45 3.10 -2.38 11.59
C ARG A 45 1.94 -1.42 11.33
N LEU A 46 2.19 -0.28 10.68
CA LEU A 46 1.18 0.74 10.37
C LEU A 46 0.09 0.22 9.42
N THR A 47 0.45 -0.70 8.53
CA THR A 47 -0.53 -1.35 7.63
C THR A 47 -1.21 -2.55 8.26
N GLY A 48 -1.03 -2.79 9.57
CA GLY A 48 -1.63 -3.94 10.27
C GLY A 48 -1.15 -5.29 9.75
N GLY A 49 0.02 -5.35 9.11
CA GLY A 49 0.57 -6.56 8.50
C GLY A 49 0.10 -6.84 7.07
N LEU A 50 -0.73 -5.98 6.46
CA LEU A 50 -1.13 -6.12 5.04
C LEU A 50 0.07 -6.15 4.09
N ILE A 51 1.14 -5.43 4.45
CA ILE A 51 2.39 -5.44 3.70
C ILE A 51 3.53 -5.81 4.64
N SER A 52 4.03 -7.05 4.54
CA SER A 52 5.11 -7.51 5.42
C SER A 52 6.45 -6.83 5.10
N ALA A 53 7.32 -6.70 6.11
CA ALA A 53 8.69 -6.21 5.92
C ALA A 53 9.50 -7.11 4.95
N LYS A 54 9.19 -8.41 4.90
CA LYS A 54 9.77 -9.35 3.93
C LYS A 54 9.31 -9.04 2.51
N THR A 55 8.04 -8.77 2.30
CA THR A 55 7.50 -8.32 1.01
C THR A 55 8.21 -7.05 0.55
N LEU A 56 8.32 -6.04 1.42
CA LEU A 56 9.05 -4.81 1.11
C LEU A 56 10.51 -5.07 0.73
N SER A 57 11.20 -5.97 1.45
CA SER A 57 12.58 -6.34 1.13
C SER A 57 12.71 -7.02 -0.24
N ASN A 58 11.78 -7.93 -0.58
CA ASN A 58 11.76 -8.62 -1.87
C ASN A 58 11.45 -7.63 -3.00
N GLU A 59 10.47 -6.75 -2.80
CA GLU A 59 10.11 -5.73 -3.79
C GLU A 59 11.21 -4.69 -3.98
N ASP A 60 11.95 -4.35 -2.94
CA ASP A 60 13.15 -3.50 -3.04
C ASP A 60 14.25 -4.14 -3.89
N ALA A 61 14.42 -5.46 -3.78
CA ALA A 61 15.36 -6.22 -4.61
C ALA A 61 14.92 -6.24 -6.08
N LEU A 62 13.61 -6.33 -6.33
CA LEU A 62 12.99 -6.30 -7.65
C LEU A 62 12.80 -4.87 -8.21
N ARG A 63 13.20 -3.83 -7.49
CA ARG A 63 12.93 -2.40 -7.82
C ARG A 63 11.43 -2.08 -7.99
N LYS A 64 10.56 -2.87 -7.36
CA LYS A 64 9.10 -2.68 -7.32
C LYS A 64 8.61 -2.00 -6.04
N GLY A 65 9.45 -1.95 -5.01
CA GLY A 65 9.17 -1.31 -3.72
C GLY A 65 9.25 0.23 -3.78
N PRO A 66 9.17 0.90 -2.63
CA PRO A 66 9.33 2.36 -2.56
C PRO A 66 10.70 2.80 -3.10
N ARG A 67 10.71 3.86 -3.91
CA ARG A 67 11.88 4.33 -4.66
C ARG A 67 12.93 5.01 -3.79
N GLU A 68 12.52 5.97 -2.97
CA GLU A 68 13.45 6.75 -2.15
C GLU A 68 13.74 6.01 -0.85
N ARG A 69 14.95 5.44 -0.77
CA ARG A 69 15.38 4.59 0.33
C ARG A 69 16.43 5.29 1.17
N VAL A 70 16.24 5.24 2.48
CA VAL A 70 17.19 5.71 3.49
C VAL A 70 17.75 4.50 4.22
N ARG A 71 19.07 4.47 4.42
CA ARG A 71 19.74 3.41 5.19
C ARG A 71 20.29 3.97 6.49
N ALA A 72 20.07 3.25 7.58
CA ALA A 72 20.63 3.54 8.89
C ALA A 72 21.21 2.23 9.45
N GLY A 73 22.51 2.01 9.24
CA GLY A 73 23.17 0.73 9.51
C GLY A 73 22.54 -0.41 8.70
N SER A 74 22.08 -1.46 9.38
CA SER A 74 21.39 -2.60 8.77
C SER A 74 19.90 -2.35 8.45
N LYS A 75 19.35 -1.21 8.87
CA LYS A 75 17.93 -0.87 8.67
C LYS A 75 17.74 -0.11 7.36
N VAL A 76 16.63 -0.43 6.69
CA VAL A 76 16.15 0.29 5.50
C VAL A 76 14.80 0.93 5.82
N GLY A 77 14.66 2.18 5.43
CA GLY A 77 13.41 2.92 5.45
C GLY A 77 13.20 3.73 4.18
N TYR A 78 12.10 4.45 4.15
CA TYR A 78 11.61 5.18 3.01
C TYR A 78 11.18 6.58 3.44
N THR A 79 11.29 7.55 2.54
CA THR A 79 10.66 8.86 2.75
C THR A 79 9.14 8.68 2.83
N ARG A 80 8.46 9.56 3.57
CA ARG A 80 6.99 9.60 3.63
C ARG A 80 6.37 9.59 2.23
N ALA A 81 6.88 10.43 1.33
CA ALA A 81 6.39 10.55 -0.04
C ALA A 81 6.52 9.24 -0.81
N SER A 82 7.69 8.59 -0.73
CA SER A 82 7.92 7.32 -1.42
C SER A 82 7.08 6.18 -0.84
N ALA A 83 6.86 6.14 0.48
CA ALA A 83 5.99 5.16 1.11
C ALA A 83 4.54 5.35 0.66
N MET A 84 4.04 6.59 0.62
CA MET A 84 2.69 6.91 0.16
C MET A 84 2.47 6.55 -1.32
N ALA A 85 3.43 6.86 -2.19
CA ALA A 85 3.35 6.48 -3.60
C ALA A 85 3.24 4.96 -3.79
N TYR A 86 3.98 4.20 -2.99
CA TYR A 86 3.92 2.74 -2.98
C TYR A 86 2.59 2.21 -2.42
N LEU A 87 2.11 2.76 -1.30
CA LEU A 87 0.82 2.37 -0.70
C LEU A 87 -0.34 2.64 -1.65
N ARG A 88 -0.36 3.81 -2.30
CA ARG A 88 -1.35 4.14 -3.34
C ARG A 88 -1.34 3.06 -4.40
N LYS A 89 -0.20 2.79 -5.01
CA LYS A 89 -0.07 1.75 -6.04
C LYS A 89 -0.53 0.37 -5.55
N LYS A 90 -0.20 -0.05 -4.33
CA LYS A 90 -0.56 -1.38 -3.82
C LYS A 90 -2.03 -1.53 -3.45
N LEU A 91 -2.62 -0.48 -2.90
CA LEU A 91 -4.01 -0.49 -2.45
C LEU A 91 -4.99 -0.09 -3.57
N SER A 92 -4.51 0.58 -4.63
CA SER A 92 -5.32 0.96 -5.80
C SER A 92 -5.46 -0.15 -6.85
N LEU A 93 -4.74 -1.27 -6.72
CA LEU A 93 -4.79 -2.39 -7.68
C LEU A 93 -6.08 -3.22 -7.61
N LEU A 94 -7.06 -2.83 -6.78
CA LEU A 94 -8.40 -3.43 -6.83
C LEU A 94 -9.28 -2.87 -7.97
N TYR A 95 -8.79 -1.90 -8.77
CA TYR A 95 -9.65 -1.20 -9.75
C TYR A 95 -9.19 -1.22 -11.21
N ILE A 96 -7.96 -1.63 -11.56
CA ILE A 96 -7.49 -1.59 -12.95
C ILE A 96 -6.64 -2.83 -13.26
N ASP A 97 -7.30 -3.92 -13.58
CA ASP A 97 -6.86 -4.90 -14.60
C ASP A 97 -7.94 -5.99 -14.72
N ARG A 98 -8.95 -5.71 -15.54
CA ARG A 98 -9.65 -6.73 -16.30
C ARG A 98 -10.02 -6.19 -17.68
#